data_AF-A0A645G5S4-F1
#
_entry.id   AF-A0A645G5S4-F1
#
_cell.length_a   1.000
_cell.length_b   1.000
_cell.length_c   1.000
_cell.angle_alpha   90.00
_cell.angle_beta   90.00
_cell.angle_gamma   90.00
#
_symmetry.space_group_name_H-M   'P 1'
#
loop_
_entity.id
_entity.type
_entity.pdbx_description
1 polymer ?
#
loop_
_entity_poly.entity_id
_entity_poly.type
_entity_poly.pdbx_seq_one_letter_code
_entity_poly.pdbx_strand_id
1 'polypeptide(L)'
;MSKFLVVGISWFIASAVFAAGLGLGIVALFSAIRQANICANGIASIGSGHDVFGTTMILAVFPELYAILALLVLILITGSLPIPGV
;
A
#
# COMPACT_ATOMS: atom_id res chain seq x y z
N MET A 1 -21.24 -8.01 -3.19
CA MET A 1 -19.90 -8.60 -2.95
C MET A 1 -19.55 -9.68 -3.99
N SER A 2 -19.84 -9.48 -5.29
CA SER A 2 -19.43 -10.41 -6.36
C SER A 2 -19.41 -9.73 -7.73
N LYS A 3 -18.85 -8.51 -7.82
CA LYS A 3 -18.84 -7.75 -9.10
C LYS A 3 -17.85 -8.34 -10.12
N PHE A 4 -16.85 -9.09 -9.65
CA PHE A 4 -15.80 -9.69 -10.49
C PHE A 4 -15.76 -11.22 -10.40
N LEU A 5 -16.34 -11.84 -9.36
CA LEU A 5 -16.46 -13.30 -9.25
C LEU A 5 -17.72 -13.76 -9.98
N VAL A 6 -17.63 -13.87 -11.30
CA VAL A 6 -18.72 -14.31 -12.19
C VAL A 6 -18.30 -15.60 -12.89
N VAL A 7 -19.25 -16.53 -13.09
CA VAL A 7 -19.06 -17.76 -13.87
C VAL A 7 -18.79 -17.35 -15.33
N GLY A 8 -17.52 -17.30 -15.74
CA GLY A 8 -17.09 -16.82 -17.05
C GLY A 8 -16.09 -15.64 -17.05
N ILE A 9 -15.41 -15.37 -15.93
CA ILE A 9 -14.36 -14.35 -15.89
C ILE A 9 -13.25 -14.61 -16.93
N SER A 10 -12.88 -13.58 -17.70
CA SER A 10 -11.73 -13.64 -18.60
C SER A 10 -10.43 -13.75 -17.81
N TRP A 11 -9.48 -14.56 -18.29
CA TRP A 11 -8.14 -14.70 -17.72
C TRP A 11 -7.43 -13.36 -17.49
N PHE A 12 -7.70 -12.36 -18.34
CA PHE A 12 -7.17 -11.01 -18.19
C PHE A 12 -7.67 -10.35 -16.89
N ILE A 13 -8.98 -10.34 -16.67
CA ILE A 13 -9.61 -9.73 -15.48
C ILE A 13 -9.15 -10.47 -14.21
N ALA A 14 -9.08 -11.80 -14.26
CA ALA A 14 -8.62 -12.61 -13.13
C ALA A 14 -7.15 -12.29 -12.77
N SER A 15 -6.27 -12.21 -13.76
CA SER A 15 -4.86 -11.85 -13.55
C SER A 15 -4.70 -10.42 -13.04
N ALA A 16 -5.52 -9.48 -13.51
CA ALA A 16 -5.47 -8.07 -13.09
C ALA A 16 -5.88 -7.91 -11.63
N VAL A 17 -6.96 -8.57 -11.18
CA VAL A 17 -7.39 -8.54 -9.77
C VAL A 17 -6.35 -9.18 -8.86
N PHE A 18 -5.80 -10.34 -9.27
CA PHE A 18 -4.75 -11.02 -8.51
C PHE A 18 -3.48 -10.17 -8.40
N ALA A 19 -2.99 -9.64 -9.52
CA ALA A 19 -1.79 -8.80 -9.57
C ALA A 19 -1.97 -7.49 -8.80
N ALA A 20 -3.14 -6.86 -8.87
CA ALA A 20 -3.42 -5.64 -8.13
C ALA A 20 -3.46 -5.88 -6.61
N GLY A 21 -4.08 -6.97 -6.16
CA GLY A 21 -4.12 -7.34 -4.74
C GLY A 21 -2.75 -7.74 -4.20
N LEU A 22 -2.02 -8.58 -4.92
CA LEU A 22 -0.67 -9.02 -4.54
C LEU A 22 0.33 -7.86 -4.57
N GLY A 23 0.24 -6.99 -5.59
CA GLY A 23 1.06 -5.79 -5.72
C GLY A 23 0.85 -4.83 -4.55
N LEU A 24 -0.41 -4.53 -4.17
CA LEU A 24 -0.70 -3.71 -3.00
C LEU A 24 -0.14 -4.34 -1.72
N GLY A 25 -0.35 -5.64 -1.52
CA GLY A 25 0.12 -6.35 -0.33
C GLY A 25 1.63 -6.26 -0.16
N ILE A 26 2.39 -6.42 -1.24
CA ILE A 26 3.85 -6.29 -1.23
C ILE A 26 4.26 -4.85 -0.89
N VAL A 27 3.70 -3.84 -1.57
CA VAL A 27 4.06 -2.44 -1.32
C VAL A 27 3.72 -2.02 0.11
N ALA A 28 2.57 -2.43 0.63
CA ALA A 28 2.17 -2.16 2.01
C ALA A 28 3.12 -2.81 3.03
N LEU A 29 3.57 -4.05 2.78
CA LEU A 29 4.52 -4.74 3.64
C LEU A 29 5.86 -4.00 3.70
N PHE A 30 6.42 -3.63 2.54
CA PHE A 30 7.68 -2.88 2.49
C PHE A 30 7.56 -1.48 3.11
N SER A 31 6.43 -0.81 2.92
CA SER A 31 6.13 0.48 3.57
C SER A 31 6.20 0.37 5.09
N ALA A 32 5.46 -0.59 5.66
CA ALA A 32 5.37 -0.81 7.10
C ALA A 32 6.76 -1.10 7.71
N ILE A 33 7.57 -1.94 7.05
CA ILE A 33 8.95 -2.24 7.51
C ILE A 33 9.80 -0.97 7.55
N ARG A 34 9.71 -0.11 6.54
CA ARG A 34 10.50 1.13 6.49
C ARG A 34 10.03 2.15 7.52
N GLN A 35 8.73 2.26 7.74
CA GLN A 35 8.16 3.12 8.79
C GLN A 35 8.61 2.65 10.18
N ALA A 36 8.55 1.33 10.45
CA ALA A 36 8.99 0.76 11.72
C ALA A 36 10.47 1.07 12.01
N ASN A 37 11.34 0.97 11.01
CA ASN A 37 12.75 1.34 11.15
C ASN A 37 12.95 2.83 11.45
N ILE A 38 12.22 3.73 10.78
CA ILE A 38 12.31 5.17 11.02
C ILE A 38 11.84 5.53 12.44
N CYS A 39 10.73 4.93 12.88
CA CYS A 39 10.21 5.13 14.24
C CYS A 39 11.16 4.56 15.31
N ALA A 40 11.72 3.38 15.10
CA ALA A 40 12.67 2.75 16.02
C ALA A 40 13.95 3.59 16.17
N ASN A 41 14.51 4.05 15.05
CA ASN A 41 15.67 4.94 15.05
C ASN A 41 15.33 6.29 15.70
N GLY A 42 14.11 6.81 15.49
CA GLY A 42 13.67 8.04 16.14
C GLY A 42 13.63 7.94 17.66
N ILE A 43 13.08 6.85 18.20
CA ILE A 43 13.04 6.61 19.65
C ILE A 43 14.46 6.48 20.21
N ALA A 44 15.35 5.74 19.53
CA ALA A 44 16.74 5.59 19.96
C ALA A 44 17.47 6.95 20.00
N SER A 45 17.30 7.79 18.99
CA SER A 45 17.89 9.13 18.93
C SER A 45 17.34 10.08 19.99
N ILE A 46 16.03 10.05 20.26
CA ILE A 46 15.41 10.82 21.36
C ILE A 46 15.97 10.36 22.71
N GLY A 47 16.13 9.05 22.91
CA GLY A 47 16.73 8.48 24.13
C GLY A 47 18.19 8.88 24.35
N SER A 48 18.93 9.19 23.28
CA SER A 48 20.30 9.72 23.34
C SER A 48 20.39 11.25 23.53
N GLY A 49 19.26 11.95 23.70
CA GLY A 49 19.21 13.39 23.95
C GLY A 49 19.19 14.26 22.69
N HIS A 50 18.88 13.69 21.51
CA HIS A 50 18.67 14.47 20.29
C HIS A 50 17.20 14.86 20.11
N ASP A 51 16.94 16.13 19.81
CA ASP A 51 15.60 16.66 19.55
C ASP A 51 15.09 16.31 18.14
N VAL A 52 14.97 15.01 17.83
CA VAL A 52 14.54 14.52 16.51
C VAL A 52 13.09 14.04 16.46
N PHE A 53 12.27 14.33 17.48
CA PHE A 53 10.87 13.90 17.52
C PHE A 53 10.06 14.38 16.30
N GLY A 54 10.12 15.67 15.98
CA GLY A 54 9.39 16.22 14.82
C GLY A 54 9.94 15.70 13.48
N THR A 55 11.26 15.65 13.35
CA THR A 55 11.92 15.14 12.12
C THR A 55 11.61 13.68 11.87
N THR A 56 11.61 12.84 12.90
CA THR A 56 11.31 11.41 12.79
C THR A 56 9.84 11.17 12.45
N MET A 57 8.92 11.98 12.97
CA MET A 57 7.51 11.95 12.61
C MET A 57 7.27 12.33 11.15
N ILE A 58 7.93 13.39 10.65
CA ILE A 58 7.82 13.80 9.24
C ILE A 58 8.42 12.72 8.32
N LEU A 59 9.57 12.16 8.68
CA LEU A 59 10.23 11.12 7.89
C LEU A 59 9.42 9.82 7.86
N ALA A 60 8.71 9.49 8.95
CA ALA A 60 7.86 8.29 9.05
C ALA A 60 6.63 8.35 8.13
N VAL A 61 6.17 9.55 7.75
CA VAL A 61 5.07 9.70 6.78
C VAL A 61 5.51 9.36 5.35
N PHE A 62 6.79 9.49 5.00
CA PHE A 62 7.22 9.20 3.63
C PHE A 62 6.97 7.75 3.19
N PRO A 63 7.35 6.71 3.96
CA PRO A 63 6.94 5.34 3.68
C PRO A 63 5.43 5.21 3.49
N GLU A 64 4.65 5.79 4.41
CA GLU A 64 3.18 5.71 4.40
C GLU A 64 2.56 6.29 3.12
N LEU A 65 3.15 7.37 2.58
CA LEU A 65 2.69 7.93 1.31
C LEU A 65 2.82 6.93 0.16
N TYR A 66 3.86 6.09 0.13
CA TYR A 66 3.97 5.04 -0.90
C TYR A 66 2.87 3.98 -0.78
N ALA A 67 2.51 3.57 0.45
CA ALA A 67 1.41 2.64 0.68
C ALA A 67 0.05 3.23 0.27
N ILE A 68 -0.22 4.48 0.62
CA ILE A 68 -1.47 5.16 0.25
C ILE A 68 -1.55 5.38 -1.27
N LEU A 69 -0.44 5.71 -1.93
CA LEU A 69 -0.39 5.80 -3.39
C LEU A 69 -0.67 4.44 -4.07
N ALA A 70 -0.13 3.35 -3.53
CA ALA A 70 -0.43 2.01 -4.04
C ALA A 70 -1.91 1.63 -3.85
N LEU A 71 -2.50 2.02 -2.73
CA LEU A 71 -3.94 1.87 -2.47
C LEU A 71 -4.75 2.67 -3.50
N LEU A 72 -4.37 3.93 -3.75
CA LEU A 72 -5.02 4.76 -4.77
C LEU A 72 -4.97 4.09 -6.15
N VAL A 73 -3.82 3.54 -6.54
CA VAL A 73 -3.70 2.78 -7.80
C VAL A 73 -4.63 1.57 -7.82
N LEU A 74 -4.77 0.82 -6.71
CA LEU A 74 -5.74 -0.29 -6.62
C LEU A 74 -7.19 0.18 -6.84
N ILE A 75 -7.57 1.31 -6.24
CA ILE A 75 -8.91 1.90 -6.42
C ILE A 75 -9.13 2.27 -7.89
N LEU A 76 -8.13 2.89 -8.54
CA LEU A 76 -8.20 3.25 -9.97
C LEU A 76 -8.29 2.02 -10.88
N ILE A 77 -7.55 0.95 -10.58
CA ILE A 77 -7.65 -0.34 -11.31
C ILE A 77 -9.06 -0.91 -11.17
N THR A 78 -9.61 -0.90 -9.95
CA THR A 78 -10.96 -1.40 -9.68
C THR A 78 -12.04 -0.59 -10.41
N GLY A 79 -11.83 0.73 -10.58
CA GLY A 79 -12.73 1.61 -11.33
C GLY A 79 -12.62 1.49 -12.85
N SER A 80 -11.47 1.08 -13.39
CA SER A 80 -11.20 0.98 -14.83
C SER A 80 -11.41 -0.43 -15.41
N LEU A 81 -11.55 -1.45 -14.57
CA LEU A 81 -11.76 -2.82 -15.02
C LEU A 81 -13.17 -3.00 -15.66
N PRO A 82 -13.27 -3.51 -16.90
CA PRO A 82 -14.56 -3.77 -17.54
C PRO A 82 -15.32 -4.86 -16.77
N ILE A 83 -16.63 -4.66 -16.60
CA ILE A 83 -17.51 -5.58 -15.88
C ILE A 83 -17.89 -6.71 -16.85
N PRO A 84 -17.60 -7.98 -16.57
CA PRO A 84 -18.04 -9.06 -17.44
C PRO A 84 -19.58 -9.15 -17.43
N GLY A 85 -20.22 -8.82 -18.55
CA GLY A 85 -21.68 -8.95 -18.74
C GLY A 85 -22.48 -7.64 -18.89
N VAL A 86 -21.82 -6.49 -19.01
CA VAL A 86 -22.39 -5.20 -19.45
C VAL A 86 -21.55 -4.68 -20.60
#